data_AF-A0A3L6G433-F1
#
_entry.id   AF-A0A3L6G433-F1
#
_cell.length_a   1.000
_cell.length_b   1.000
_cell.length_c   1.000
_cell.angle_alpha   90.00
_cell.angle_beta   90.00
_cell.angle_gamma   90.00
#
_symmetry.space_group_name_H-M   'P 1'
#
loop_
_entity.id
_entity.type
_entity.pdbx_description
1 polymer ?
#
loop_
_entity_poly.entity_id
_entity_poly.type
_entity_poly.pdbx_seq_one_letter_code
_entity_poly.pdbx_strand_id
1 'polypeptide(L)'
;MEDVMLGAAPLPVLDMTKKHSRSSAIRIIKRVSRSMKLRLGTGGTTERIISALHTVLSEQGDEDDDLKKCKTSMCHVGKMQKDVDSACSKGIADNLLFNFEEPLKDYVCAVQSIKATMLDRANAFRQHFNLDQERKYKELNLEKLKFMNPEKYAEAESEFREASLL
;
A
#
# COMPACT_ATOMS: atom_id res chain seq x y z
N MET A 1 51.72 -9.47 44.36
CA MET A 1 50.76 -8.38 44.08
C MET A 1 51.27 -7.71 42.81
N GLU A 2 50.72 -8.16 41.69
CA GLU A 2 50.64 -7.51 40.36
C GLU A 2 51.84 -6.63 39.91
N ASP A 3 52.68 -7.20 39.03
CA ASP A 3 53.43 -6.48 38.00
C ASP A 3 52.50 -6.25 36.79
N VAL A 4 52.23 -4.98 36.42
CA VAL A 4 51.63 -4.64 35.11
C VAL A 4 52.34 -3.42 34.55
N MET A 5 53.44 -3.65 33.83
CA MET A 5 54.04 -2.65 32.95
C MET A 5 53.25 -2.60 31.63
N LEU A 6 52.78 -1.41 31.26
CA LEU A 6 52.09 -1.07 30.01
C LEU A 6 52.99 -1.32 28.79
N GLY A 7 52.76 -2.44 28.10
CA GLY A 7 53.32 -2.73 26.78
C GLY A 7 52.55 -1.98 25.68
N ALA A 8 53.25 -1.11 24.96
CA ALA A 8 52.75 -0.42 23.79
C ALA A 8 52.52 -1.40 22.62
N ALA A 9 51.27 -1.74 22.33
CA ALA A 9 50.87 -2.34 21.07
C ALA A 9 50.36 -1.23 20.13
N PRO A 10 50.93 -1.07 18.91
CA PRO A 10 50.38 -0.11 17.95
C PRO A 10 48.96 -0.53 17.57
N LEU A 11 48.02 0.41 17.67
CA LEU A 11 46.66 0.20 17.22
C LEU A 11 46.65 -0.18 15.72
N PRO A 12 45.78 -1.11 15.29
CA PRO A 12 45.67 -1.46 13.88
C PRO A 12 45.30 -0.21 13.07
N VAL A 13 46.10 0.09 12.05
CA VAL A 13 45.85 1.20 11.11
C VAL A 13 44.55 0.89 10.38
N LEU A 14 43.56 1.74 10.62
CA LEU A 14 42.25 1.66 10.00
C LEU A 14 42.37 2.13 8.54
N ASP A 15 42.63 1.18 7.65
CA ASP A 15 42.70 1.43 6.21
C ASP A 15 41.29 1.74 5.68
N MET A 16 41.06 3.03 5.39
CA MET A 16 39.81 3.55 4.83
C MET A 16 39.68 3.32 3.31
N THR A 17 40.55 2.51 2.69
CA THR A 17 40.47 2.24 1.23
C THR A 17 39.50 1.10 0.85
N LYS A 18 38.61 0.67 1.76
CA LYS A 18 37.42 -0.09 1.35
C LYS A 18 36.45 0.86 0.64
N LYS A 19 36.59 0.94 -0.69
CA LYS A 19 35.50 1.34 -1.59
C LYS A 19 34.22 0.69 -1.08
N HIS A 20 33.26 1.53 -0.68
CA HIS A 20 31.92 1.09 -0.34
C HIS A 20 31.45 0.04 -1.34
N SER A 21 31.09 -1.14 -0.83
CA SER A 21 30.45 -2.21 -1.60
C SER A 21 29.46 -1.57 -2.55
N ARG A 22 29.62 -1.85 -3.85
CA ARG A 22 28.83 -1.26 -4.93
C ARG A 22 27.38 -1.34 -4.52
N SER A 23 26.86 -0.18 -4.19
CA SER A 23 25.51 0.06 -3.69
C SER A 23 24.52 -0.79 -4.48
N SER A 24 23.55 -1.38 -3.80
CA SER A 24 22.29 -1.87 -4.34
C SER A 24 21.48 -0.69 -4.93
N ALA A 25 22.14 0.08 -5.80
CA ALA A 25 21.73 1.38 -6.28
C ALA A 25 20.69 1.21 -7.38
N ILE A 26 19.64 2.00 -7.25
CA ILE A 26 18.66 2.28 -8.29
C ILE A 26 19.41 2.84 -9.49
N ARG A 27 19.33 2.15 -10.64
CA ARG A 27 19.96 2.62 -11.89
C ARG A 27 18.88 3.07 -12.87
N ILE A 28 18.98 4.29 -13.36
CA ILE A 28 18.14 4.77 -14.47
C ILE A 28 18.63 4.10 -15.75
N ILE A 29 17.81 3.22 -16.31
CA ILE A 29 18.14 2.47 -17.53
C ILE A 29 17.74 3.26 -18.77
N LYS A 30 16.61 3.95 -18.71
CA LYS A 30 16.06 4.70 -19.83
C LYS A 30 15.13 5.79 -19.32
N ARG A 31 15.29 7.02 -19.80
CA ARG A 31 14.37 8.13 -19.56
C ARG A 31 13.80 8.56 -20.91
N VAL A 32 12.48 8.56 -21.01
CA VAL A 32 11.71 9.06 -22.16
C VAL A 32 10.82 10.18 -21.63
N SER A 33 10.35 11.07 -22.49
CA SER A 33 9.58 12.27 -22.12
C SER A 33 8.36 12.01 -21.22
N ARG A 34 7.87 10.76 -21.14
CA ARG A 34 6.73 10.35 -20.30
C ARG A 34 7.02 9.20 -19.32
N SER A 35 8.23 8.61 -19.31
CA SER A 35 8.50 7.49 -18.40
C SER A 35 9.99 7.28 -18.13
N MET A 36 10.30 6.74 -16.95
CA MET A 36 11.65 6.39 -16.54
C MET A 36 11.70 4.92 -16.12
N LYS A 37 12.51 4.12 -16.82
CA LYS A 37 12.74 2.71 -16.48
C LYS A 37 13.90 2.62 -15.48
N LEU A 38 13.60 2.21 -14.27
CA LEU A 38 14.58 1.99 -13.19
C LEU A 38 14.92 0.50 -13.08
N ARG A 39 16.18 0.19 -12.82
CA ARG A 39 16.64 -1.15 -12.42
C ARG A 39 16.86 -1.15 -10.92
N LEU A 40 16.13 -2.00 -10.22
CA LEU A 40 16.25 -2.21 -8.78
C LEU A 40 17.12 -3.44 -8.52
N GLY A 41 17.82 -3.45 -7.38
CA GLY A 41 18.43 -4.68 -6.88
C GLY A 41 17.35 -5.57 -6.29
N THR A 42 17.31 -6.83 -6.70
CA THR A 42 16.37 -7.85 -6.20
C THR A 42 16.57 -8.09 -4.69
N GLY A 43 15.50 -8.16 -3.91
CA GLY A 43 15.45 -8.27 -2.45
C GLY A 43 15.62 -6.96 -1.65
N GLY A 44 15.87 -5.83 -2.33
CA GLY A 44 16.18 -4.56 -1.68
C GLY A 44 14.95 -3.86 -1.07
N THR A 45 15.17 -2.99 -0.08
CA THR A 45 14.11 -2.17 0.54
C THR A 45 13.35 -1.34 -0.50
N THR A 46 14.05 -0.77 -1.49
CA THR A 46 13.42 -0.01 -2.56
C THR A 46 12.51 -0.86 -3.43
N GLU A 47 12.91 -2.10 -3.75
CA GLU A 47 12.05 -3.03 -4.49
C GLU A 47 10.81 -3.37 -3.68
N ARG A 48 10.96 -3.64 -2.38
CA ARG A 48 9.81 -3.88 -1.49
C ARG A 48 8.85 -2.69 -1.42
N ILE A 49 9.38 -1.46 -1.32
CA ILE A 49 8.57 -0.23 -1.33
C ILE A 49 7.86 -0.06 -2.69
N ILE A 50 8.56 -0.29 -3.80
CA ILE A 50 7.97 -0.16 -5.14
C ILE A 50 6.94 -1.25 -5.40
N SER A 51 7.16 -2.48 -4.96
CA SER A 51 6.18 -3.56 -5.06
C SER A 51 4.94 -3.26 -4.22
N ALA A 52 5.11 -2.79 -2.98
CA ALA A 52 3.97 -2.38 -2.14
C ALA A 52 3.18 -1.21 -2.77
N LEU A 53 3.88 -0.20 -3.29
CA LEU A 53 3.24 0.91 -4.02
C LEU A 53 2.56 0.42 -5.30
N HIS A 54 3.18 -0.49 -6.04
CA HIS A 54 2.60 -1.05 -7.26
C HIS A 54 1.31 -1.81 -6.95
N THR A 55 1.26 -2.60 -5.87
CA THR A 55 0.03 -3.27 -5.43
C THR A 55 -1.08 -2.25 -5.16
N VAL A 56 -0.79 -1.23 -4.33
CA VAL A 56 -1.76 -0.18 -3.99
C VAL A 56 -2.24 0.59 -5.22
N LEU A 57 -1.34 0.94 -6.13
CA LEU A 57 -1.67 1.67 -7.35
C LEU A 57 -2.38 0.80 -8.41
N SER A 58 -2.10 -0.51 -8.44
CA SER A 58 -2.78 -1.44 -9.35
C SER A 58 -4.22 -1.72 -8.94
N GLU A 59 -4.52 -1.62 -7.65
CA GLU A 59 -5.88 -1.70 -7.09
C GLU A 59 -6.65 -0.38 -7.22
N GLN A 60 -5.97 0.72 -7.59
CA GLN A 60 -6.60 2.05 -7.78
C GLN A 60 -7.38 2.17 -9.10
N GLY A 61 -7.41 1.12 -9.92
CA GLY A 61 -8.27 1.07 -11.10
C GLY A 61 -9.72 0.88 -10.70
N ASP A 62 -10.61 1.71 -11.27
CA ASP A 62 -12.07 1.82 -11.02
C ASP A 62 -12.48 2.85 -9.94
N GLU A 63 -11.70 3.02 -8.87
CA GLU A 63 -12.13 3.86 -7.73
C GLU A 63 -12.15 5.37 -8.02
N ASP A 64 -11.17 5.87 -8.79
CA ASP A 64 -11.13 7.28 -9.20
C ASP A 64 -12.26 7.61 -10.20
N ASP A 65 -12.58 6.64 -11.06
CA ASP A 65 -13.69 6.73 -12.00
C ASP A 65 -15.03 6.70 -11.26
N ASP A 66 -15.20 5.84 -10.27
CA ASP A 66 -16.36 5.81 -9.38
C ASP A 66 -16.56 7.12 -8.62
N LEU A 67 -15.48 7.69 -8.08
CA LEU A 67 -15.54 8.97 -7.38
C LEU A 67 -15.93 10.11 -8.33
N LYS A 68 -15.34 10.14 -9.54
CA LYS A 68 -15.66 11.12 -10.58
C LYS A 68 -17.11 10.99 -11.05
N LYS A 69 -17.60 9.75 -11.21
CA LYS A 69 -19.00 9.47 -11.55
C LYS A 69 -19.94 9.96 -10.46
N CYS A 70 -19.64 9.64 -9.19
CA CYS A 70 -20.40 10.13 -8.05
C CYS A 70 -20.44 11.66 -7.98
N LYS A 71 -19.30 12.33 -8.17
CA LYS A 71 -19.23 13.79 -8.20
C LYS A 71 -20.12 14.38 -9.30
N THR A 72 -20.11 13.76 -10.49
CA THR A 72 -20.94 14.19 -11.62
C THR A 72 -22.42 14.01 -11.32
N SER A 73 -22.83 12.85 -10.81
CA SER A 73 -24.22 12.56 -10.43
C SER A 73 -24.70 13.50 -9.31
N MET A 74 -23.86 13.78 -8.31
CA MET A 74 -24.17 14.70 -7.23
C MET A 74 -24.36 16.14 -7.74
N CYS A 75 -23.54 16.57 -8.72
CA CYS A 75 -23.76 17.85 -9.41
C CYS A 75 -25.10 17.90 -10.16
N HIS A 76 -25.55 16.80 -10.76
CA HIS A 76 -26.87 16.73 -11.40
C HIS A 76 -28.01 16.82 -10.38
N VAL A 77 -27.95 16.08 -9.28
CA VAL A 77 -28.94 16.17 -8.19
C VAL A 77 -29.03 17.60 -7.64
N GLY A 78 -27.89 18.29 -7.49
CA GLY A 78 -27.87 19.69 -7.06
C GLY A 78 -28.48 20.68 -8.07
N LYS A 79 -28.45 20.38 -9.37
CA LYS A 79 -29.16 21.16 -10.39
C LYS A 79 -30.67 20.89 -10.32
N MET A 80 -31.05 19.62 -10.23
CA MET A 80 -32.44 19.20 -10.14
C MET A 80 -33.16 19.85 -8.95
N GLN A 81 -32.50 19.94 -7.79
CA GLN A 81 -33.05 20.65 -6.64
C GLN A 81 -33.46 22.09 -7.00
N LYS A 82 -32.59 22.82 -7.71
CA LYS A 82 -32.88 24.20 -8.15
C LYS A 82 -34.00 24.25 -9.17
N ASP A 83 -34.06 23.26 -10.07
CA ASP A 83 -35.11 23.18 -11.09
C ASP A 83 -36.48 22.93 -10.45
N VAL A 84 -36.55 22.05 -9.45
CA VAL A 84 -37.74 21.81 -8.61
C VAL A 84 -38.17 23.10 -7.91
N ASP A 85 -37.25 23.78 -7.22
CA ASP A 85 -37.56 25.01 -6.48
C ASP A 85 -38.11 26.12 -7.41
N SER A 86 -37.51 26.26 -8.60
CA SER A 86 -37.98 27.19 -9.64
C SER A 86 -39.35 26.80 -10.20
N ALA A 87 -39.59 25.52 -10.48
CA ALA A 87 -40.85 25.05 -11.04
C ALA A 87 -42.00 25.13 -10.04
N CYS A 88 -41.76 24.81 -8.76
CA CYS A 88 -42.72 24.99 -7.66
C CYS A 88 -43.10 26.45 -7.50
N SER A 89 -42.13 27.37 -7.53
CA SER A 89 -42.40 28.82 -7.43
C SER A 89 -43.25 29.36 -8.60
N LYS A 90 -43.25 28.66 -9.73
CA LYS A 90 -43.96 29.02 -10.97
C LYS A 90 -45.25 28.23 -11.18
N GLY A 91 -45.59 27.29 -10.30
CA GLY A 91 -46.78 26.43 -10.42
C GLY A 91 -46.74 25.46 -11.60
N ILE A 92 -45.55 25.06 -12.07
CA ILE A 92 -45.36 24.19 -13.26
C ILE A 92 -44.62 22.87 -12.92
N ALA A 93 -44.66 22.45 -11.65
CA ALA A 93 -43.89 21.31 -11.14
C ALA A 93 -44.30 19.96 -11.76
N ASP A 94 -45.57 19.81 -12.14
CA ASP A 94 -46.14 18.51 -12.57
C ASP A 94 -45.48 17.91 -13.81
N ASN A 95 -44.89 18.74 -14.68
CA ASN A 95 -44.22 18.28 -15.90
C ASN A 95 -42.75 17.88 -15.70
N LEU A 96 -42.19 18.08 -14.50
CA LEU A 96 -40.75 17.96 -14.26
C LEU A 96 -40.32 16.58 -13.72
N LEU A 97 -41.25 15.82 -13.17
CA LEU A 97 -40.97 14.59 -12.40
C LEU A 97 -40.25 13.52 -13.21
N PHE A 98 -40.60 13.37 -14.50
CA PHE A 98 -39.97 12.39 -15.40
C PHE A 98 -38.49 12.67 -15.68
N ASN A 99 -38.03 13.93 -15.54
CA ASN A 99 -36.64 14.29 -15.80
C ASN A 99 -35.69 13.91 -14.65
N PHE A 100 -36.23 13.42 -13.53
CA PHE A 100 -35.46 13.15 -12.32
C PHE A 100 -35.13 11.68 -12.10
N GLU A 101 -35.81 10.77 -12.80
CA GLU A 101 -35.64 9.33 -12.58
C GLU A 101 -34.23 8.83 -12.91
N GLU A 102 -33.72 9.14 -14.12
CA GLU A 102 -32.38 8.72 -14.55
C GLU A 102 -31.26 9.33 -13.68
N PRO A 103 -31.20 10.65 -13.44
CA PRO A 103 -30.16 11.23 -12.60
C PRO A 103 -30.13 10.70 -11.17
N LEU A 104 -31.30 10.41 -10.57
CA LEU A 104 -31.38 9.83 -9.24
C LEU A 104 -30.87 8.38 -9.24
N LYS A 105 -31.22 7.58 -10.25
CA LYS A 105 -30.66 6.23 -10.42
C LYS A 105 -29.14 6.28 -10.53
N ASP A 106 -28.60 7.18 -11.36
CA ASP A 106 -27.15 7.35 -11.53
C ASP A 106 -26.45 7.75 -10.23
N TYR A 107 -27.06 8.62 -9.43
CA TYR A 107 -26.54 8.99 -8.12
C TYR A 107 -26.53 7.80 -7.15
N VAL A 108 -27.64 7.08 -7.05
CA VAL A 108 -27.75 5.89 -6.18
C VAL A 108 -26.74 4.82 -6.58
N CYS A 109 -26.61 4.53 -7.88
CA CYS A 109 -25.62 3.58 -8.40
C CYS A 109 -24.19 4.01 -8.05
N ALA A 110 -23.83 5.28 -8.23
CA ALA A 110 -22.49 5.77 -7.92
C ALA A 110 -22.17 5.69 -6.41
N VAL A 111 -23.13 6.01 -5.55
CA VAL A 111 -22.98 5.88 -4.09
C VAL A 111 -22.82 4.40 -3.69
N GLN A 112 -23.57 3.49 -4.30
CA GLN A 112 -23.45 2.05 -4.05
C GLN A 112 -22.10 1.49 -4.48
N SER A 113 -21.56 1.96 -5.62
CA SER A 113 -20.22 1.56 -6.08
C SER A 113 -19.15 1.95 -5.07
N ILE A 114 -19.11 3.22 -4.67
CA ILE A 114 -18.17 3.72 -3.64
C ILE A 114 -18.32 2.93 -2.33
N LYS A 115 -19.55 2.63 -1.92
CA LYS A 115 -19.81 1.83 -0.71
C LYS A 115 -19.21 0.42 -0.82
N ALA A 116 -19.32 -0.22 -1.97
CA ALA A 116 -18.73 -1.54 -2.22
C ALA A 116 -17.20 -1.46 -2.13
N THR A 117 -16.57 -0.49 -2.80
CA THR A 117 -15.13 -0.25 -2.73
C THR A 117 -14.64 -0.05 -1.29
N MET A 118 -15.35 0.77 -0.50
CA MET A 118 -14.99 1.00 0.91
C MET A 118 -15.07 -0.28 1.74
N LEU A 119 -16.06 -1.13 1.48
CA LEU A 119 -16.21 -2.40 2.16
C LEU A 119 -15.06 -3.36 1.82
N ASP A 120 -14.70 -3.44 0.54
CA ASP A 120 -13.60 -4.29 0.07
C ASP A 120 -12.26 -3.86 0.68
N ARG A 121 -11.99 -2.55 0.71
CA ARG A 121 -10.81 -2.00 1.39
C ARG A 121 -10.78 -2.32 2.89
N ALA A 122 -11.91 -2.19 3.58
CA ALA A 122 -12.00 -2.53 5.00
C ALA A 122 -11.75 -4.03 5.25
N ASN A 123 -12.22 -4.89 4.35
CA ASN A 123 -11.96 -6.32 4.39
C ASN A 123 -10.48 -6.63 4.16
N ALA A 124 -9.86 -6.06 3.14
CA ALA A 124 -8.45 -6.22 2.84
C ALA A 124 -7.57 -5.76 4.02
N PHE A 125 -7.86 -4.58 4.59
CA PHE A 125 -7.16 -4.08 5.77
C PHE A 125 -7.23 -5.08 6.94
N ARG A 126 -8.41 -5.61 7.24
CA ARG A 126 -8.61 -6.59 8.32
C ARG A 126 -7.85 -7.89 8.05
N GLN A 127 -7.84 -8.38 6.81
CA GLN A 127 -7.06 -9.55 6.43
C GLN A 127 -5.56 -9.31 6.61
N HIS A 128 -5.03 -8.19 6.11
CA HIS A 128 -3.64 -7.82 6.29
C HIS A 128 -3.25 -7.67 7.77
N PHE A 129 -4.11 -7.05 8.57
CA PHE A 129 -3.89 -6.93 10.01
C PHE A 129 -3.78 -8.30 10.70
N ASN A 130 -4.70 -9.22 10.39
CA ASN A 130 -4.68 -10.57 10.96
C ASN A 130 -3.41 -11.34 10.54
N LEU A 131 -3.03 -11.27 9.27
CA LEU A 131 -1.81 -11.91 8.76
C LEU A 131 -0.54 -11.34 9.42
N ASP A 132 -0.50 -10.02 9.68
CA ASP A 132 0.63 -9.40 10.38
C ASP A 132 0.72 -9.85 11.84
N GLN A 133 -0.41 -10.00 12.53
CA GLN A 133 -0.44 -10.57 13.88
C GLN A 133 0.04 -12.02 13.90
N GLU A 134 -0.42 -12.84 12.95
CA GLU A 134 0.01 -14.23 12.84
C GLU A 134 1.51 -14.33 12.54
N ARG A 135 2.04 -13.47 11.66
CA ARG A 135 3.48 -13.38 11.37
C ARG A 135 4.27 -13.08 12.64
N LYS A 136 3.88 -12.06 13.40
CA LYS A 136 4.55 -11.68 14.67
C LYS A 136 4.54 -12.83 15.68
N TYR A 137 3.42 -13.55 15.78
CA TYR A 137 3.34 -14.71 16.66
C TYR A 137 4.28 -15.83 16.23
N LYS A 138 4.37 -16.12 14.92
CA LYS A 138 5.31 -17.11 14.37
C LYS A 138 6.77 -16.69 14.59
N GLU A 139 7.09 -15.41 14.41
CA GLU A 139 8.42 -14.86 14.65
C GLU A 139 8.85 -15.01 16.11
N LEU A 140 7.96 -14.68 17.06
CA LEU A 140 8.20 -14.86 18.48
C LEU A 140 8.43 -16.34 18.85
N ASN A 141 7.62 -17.24 18.29
CA ASN A 141 7.78 -18.68 18.52
C ASN A 141 9.09 -19.21 17.94
N LEU A 142 9.49 -18.73 16.76
CA LEU A 142 10.75 -19.09 16.14
C LEU A 142 11.95 -18.60 16.97
N GLU A 143 11.87 -17.39 17.52
CA GLU A 143 12.89 -16.84 18.41
C GLU A 143 12.98 -17.65 19.71
N LYS A 144 11.84 -18.03 20.31
CA LYS A 144 11.81 -18.94 21.47
C LYS A 144 12.42 -20.30 21.14
N LEU A 145 12.11 -20.86 19.97
CA LEU A 145 12.61 -22.16 19.52
C LEU A 145 14.13 -22.17 19.37
N LYS A 146 14.72 -21.06 18.90
CA LYS A 146 16.17 -20.87 18.79
C LYS A 146 16.91 -21.16 20.09
N PHE A 147 16.32 -20.78 21.23
CA PHE A 147 16.90 -21.00 22.56
C PHE A 147 16.59 -22.38 23.13
N MET A 148 15.39 -22.91 22.86
CA MET A 148 14.93 -24.17 23.45
C MET A 148 15.38 -25.42 22.69
N ASN A 149 15.49 -25.34 21.36
CA ASN A 149 15.83 -26.47 20.49
C ASN A 149 16.52 -25.97 19.21
N PRO A 150 17.85 -25.71 19.26
CA PRO A 150 18.61 -25.14 18.14
C PRO A 150 18.65 -26.04 16.89
N GLU A 151 18.54 -27.36 17.08
CA GLU A 151 18.57 -28.33 15.98
C GLU A 151 17.34 -28.20 15.08
N LYS A 152 16.16 -27.98 15.69
CA LYS A 152 14.89 -27.77 14.95
C LYS A 152 14.70 -26.35 14.43
N TYR A 153 15.47 -25.38 14.92
CA TYR A 153 15.35 -23.99 14.52
C TYR A 153 15.67 -23.78 13.03
N ALA A 154 16.71 -24.43 12.51
CA ALA A 154 17.15 -24.22 11.13
C ALA A 154 16.08 -24.60 10.09
N GLU A 155 15.35 -25.68 10.35
CA GLU A 155 14.23 -26.14 9.51
C GLU A 155 13.07 -25.13 9.56
N ALA A 156 12.62 -24.77 10.76
CA ALA A 156 11.53 -23.81 10.96
C ALA A 156 11.86 -22.40 10.43
N GLU A 157 13.11 -21.97 10.50
CA GLU A 157 13.58 -20.69 9.96
C GLU A 157 13.56 -20.68 8.43
N SER A 158 13.86 -21.82 7.79
CA SER A 158 13.77 -21.98 6.34
C SER A 158 12.32 -21.88 5.87
N GLU A 159 11.40 -22.63 6.51
CA GLU A 159 9.97 -22.59 6.19
C GLU A 159 9.37 -21.18 6.38
N PHE A 160 9.73 -20.48 7.47
CA PHE A 160 9.26 -19.12 7.73
C PHE A 160 9.74 -18.12 6.68
N ARG A 161 10.99 -18.25 6.22
CA ARG A 161 11.54 -17.42 5.13
C ARG A 161 10.84 -17.68 3.81
N GLU A 162 10.59 -18.94 3.47
CA GLU A 162 9.91 -19.31 2.23
C GLU A 162 8.47 -18.78 2.20
N ALA A 163 7.74 -18.91 3.32
CA ALA A 163 6.40 -18.36 3.47
C ALA A 163 6.33 -16.82 3.44
N SER A 164 7.47 -16.13 3.64
CA SER A 164 7.54 -14.66 3.62
C SER A 164 7.90 -14.07 2.26
N LEU A 165 8.20 -14.91 1.26
CA LEU A 165 8.56 -14.52 -0.11
C LEU A 165 7.39 -14.61 -1.11
N LEU A 166 6.27 -15.20 -0.70
CA LEU A 166 5.00 -15.26 -1.44
C LEU A 166 4.09 -14.08 -1.06
#